data_AF-A0AA42AZA5-F1
#
_entry.id   AF-A0AA42AZA5-F1
#
_cell.length_a   1.000
_cell.length_b   1.000
_cell.length_c   1.000
_cell.angle_alpha   90.00
_cell.angle_beta   90.00
_cell.angle_gamma   90.00
#
_symmetry.space_group_name_H-M   'P 1'
#
loop_
_entity.id
_entity.type
_entity.pdbx_description
1 polymer ?
#
loop_
_entity_poly.entity_id
_entity_poly.type
_entity_poly.pdbx_seq_one_letter_code
_entity_poly.pdbx_strand_id
1 'polypeptide(L)' 'VFPGAWTSILISLDNVGFWNLRTVNLDTHYLGQETYIRIVNPEATNETELARPSNSIFCGALSHKQ' A
#
# COMPACT_ATOMS: atom_id res chain seq x y z
N VAL A 1 12.02 12.44 -9.21
CA VAL A 1 12.20 13.86 -8.87
C VAL A 1 13.60 14.27 -9.29
N PHE A 2 13.81 15.45 -9.89
CA PHE A 2 15.15 15.87 -10.29
C PHE A 2 16.07 16.04 -9.05
N PRO A 3 17.39 15.81 -9.18
CA PRO A 3 18.33 16.02 -8.09
C PRO A 3 18.23 17.43 -7.51
N GLY A 4 18.10 17.54 -6.18
CA GLY A 4 17.98 18.82 -5.48
C GLY A 4 16.64 19.56 -5.66
N ALA A 5 15.65 18.95 -6.29
CA ALA A 5 14.35 19.55 -6.56
C ALA A 5 13.21 18.83 -5.83
N TRP A 6 11.99 19.36 -5.97
CA TRP A 6 10.75 18.75 -5.49
C TRP A 6 9.74 18.61 -6.64
N THR A 7 8.72 17.77 -6.44
CA THR A 7 7.56 17.67 -7.32
C THR A 7 6.30 17.64 -6.46
N SER A 8 5.22 18.25 -6.93
CA SER A 8 3.91 18.17 -6.28
C SER A 8 3.00 17.27 -7.08
N ILE A 9 2.25 16.44 -6.36
CA ILE A 9 1.23 15.56 -6.92
C ILE A 9 -0.09 15.84 -6.18
N LEU A 10 -1.18 15.86 -6.94
CA LEU A 10 -2.53 15.87 -6.39
C LEU A 10 -3.22 14.58 -6.82
N ILE A 11 -3.77 13.86 -5.85
CA ILE A 11 -4.47 12.59 -6.06
C ILE A 11 -5.79 12.60 -5.28
N SER A 12 -6.80 11.97 -5.86
CA SER A 12 -8.03 11.60 -5.13
C SER A 12 -7.81 10.27 -4.43
N LEU A 13 -8.21 10.16 -3.17
CA LEU A 13 -8.10 8.94 -2.36
C LEU A 13 -9.48 8.26 -2.24
N ASP A 14 -10.02 7.80 -3.37
CA ASP A 14 -11.36 7.20 -3.49
C ASP A 14 -11.35 5.67 -3.44
N ASN A 15 -10.17 5.04 -3.35
CA ASN A 15 -10.01 3.59 -3.35
C ASN A 15 -9.45 3.08 -2.01
N VAL A 16 -10.31 2.49 -1.20
CA VAL A 16 -9.99 1.92 0.12
C VAL A 16 -8.98 0.78 -0.04
N GLY A 17 -7.93 0.78 0.78
CA GLY A 17 -6.86 -0.20 0.64
C GLY A 17 -5.55 0.20 1.30
N PHE A 18 -4.59 -0.70 1.19
CA PHE A 18 -3.18 -0.41 1.43
C PHE A 18 -2.46 -0.18 0.11
N TRP A 19 -1.84 0.99 -0.02
CA TRP A 19 -1.14 1.44 -1.21
C TRP A 19 0.33 1.64 -0.92
N ASN A 20 1.19 1.04 -1.74
CA ASN A 20 2.64 1.22 -1.65
C ASN A 20 3.07 2.40 -2.53
N LEU A 21 3.58 3.46 -1.91
CA LEU A 21 4.22 4.58 -2.59
C LEU A 21 5.73 4.41 -2.46
N ARG A 22 6.42 4.19 -3.59
CA ARG A 22 7.85 3.90 -3.59
C ARG A 22 8.58 4.47 -4.79
N THR A 23 9.90 4.48 -4.68
CA THR A 23 10.77 4.59 -5.85
C THR A 23 10.67 3.34 -6.74
N VAL A 24 10.76 3.55 -8.06
CA VAL A 24 10.79 2.46 -9.04
C VAL A 24 12.20 1.87 -9.17
N ASN A 25 13.24 2.65 -8.85
CA ASN A 25 14.61 2.15 -8.86
C ASN A 25 14.77 1.06 -7.79
N LEU A 26 15.21 -0.13 -8.22
CA LEU A 26 15.19 -1.32 -7.37
C LEU A 26 16.15 -1.21 -6.19
N ASP A 27 17.34 -0.65 -6.39
CA ASP A 27 18.36 -0.55 -5.34
C ASP A 27 17.89 0.34 -4.19
N THR A 28 17.32 1.49 -4.52
CA THR A 28 16.80 2.44 -3.52
C THR A 28 15.53 1.94 -2.86
N HIS A 29 14.67 1.20 -3.59
CA HIS A 29 13.52 0.53 -3.01
C HIS A 29 13.94 -0.56 -2.02
N TYR A 30 14.91 -1.40 -2.39
CA TYR A 30 15.46 -2.44 -1.50
C TYR A 30 16.07 -1.86 -0.23
N LEU A 31 16.66 -0.66 -0.33
CA LEU A 31 17.18 0.10 0.81
C LEU A 31 16.09 0.84 1.61
N GLY A 32 14.81 0.65 1.27
CA GLY A 32 13.67 1.12 2.05
C GLY A 32 13.11 2.49 1.66
N GLN A 33 13.42 3.00 0.46
CA GLN A 33 12.78 4.24 -0.03
C GLN A 33 11.34 3.97 -0.52
N GLU A 34 10.47 3.66 0.44
CA GLU A 34 9.06 3.40 0.27
C GLU A 34 8.25 3.83 1.50
N THR A 35 6.95 3.98 1.33
CA THR A 35 6.00 4.16 2.42
C THR A 35 4.67 3.52 2.04
N TYR A 36 3.88 3.13 3.04
CA TYR A 36 2.56 2.57 2.83
C TYR A 36 1.50 3.55 3.30
N ILE A 37 0.47 3.73 2.47
CA ILE A 37 -0.67 4.59 2.75
C ILE A 37 -1.88 3.67 2.93
N ARG A 38 -2.56 3.80 4.07
CA ARG A 38 -3.82 3.10 4.31
C ARG A 38 -4.97 4.08 4.11
N ILE A 39 -5.81 3.78 3.13
CA ILE A 39 -7.04 4.52 2.85
C ILE A 39 -8.17 3.75 3.51
N VAL A 40 -8.90 4.39 4.42
CA VAL A 40 -10.01 3.81 5.16
C VAL A 40 -11.34 4.37 4.63
N ASN A 41 -12.41 3.59 4.68
CA ASN A 41 -13.75 4.13 4.43
C ASN A 41 -14.20 4.96 5.65
N PRO A 42 -14.48 6.27 5.50
CA PRO A 42 -15.00 7.09 6.60
C PRO A 42 -16.49 6.89 6.86
N GLU A 43 -17.23 6.26 5.93
CA GLU A 43 -18.66 6.03 6.06
C GLU A 43 -18.98 4.90 7.04
N ALA A 44 -20.14 4.99 7.70
CA ALA A 44 -20.64 3.94 8.60
C ALA A 44 -21.21 2.71 7.83
N THR A 45 -20.70 2.46 6.63
CA THR A 45 -21.06 1.31 5.80
C THR A 45 -20.05 0.18 6.05
N ASN A 46 -20.46 -1.07 5.80
CA ASN A 46 -19.54 -2.21 5.88
C ASN A 46 -18.66 -2.36 4.62
N GLU A 47 -18.77 -1.43 3.67
CA GLU A 47 -18.01 -1.47 2.42
C GLU A 47 -16.57 -1.04 2.72
N THR A 48 -15.66 -2.00 2.76
CA THR A 48 -14.24 -1.78 2.99
C THR A 48 -13.45 -2.39 1.83
N GLU A 49 -12.22 -2.82 2.08
CA GLU A 49 -11.45 -3.60 1.12
C GLU A 49 -12.22 -4.87 0.72
N LEU A 50 -12.00 -5.35 -0.50
CA LEU A 50 -12.52 -6.65 -0.91
C LEU A 50 -12.05 -7.73 0.08
N ALA A 51 -12.90 -8.72 0.32
CA ALA A 51 -12.54 -9.84 1.17
C ALA A 51 -11.25 -10.50 0.64
N ARG A 52 -10.34 -10.82 1.56
CA ARG A 52 -9.08 -11.49 1.25
C ARG A 52 -9.34 -12.74 0.40
N PRO A 53 -8.64 -12.92 -0.74
CA PRO A 53 -8.86 -14.08 -1.60
C PRO A 53 -8.40 -15.38 -0.92
N SER A 54 -9.05 -16.49 -1.28
CA SER A 54 -8.84 -17.81 -0.65
C SER A 54 -7.43 -18.36 -0.81
N ASN A 55 -6.71 -17.96 -1.86
CA ASN A 55 -5.32 -18.37 -2.15
C ASN A 55 -4.26 -17.42 -1.56
N SER A 56 -4.63 -16.59 -0.59
CA SER A 56 -3.67 -15.70 0.08
C SER A 56 -2.65 -16.50 0.88
N ILE A 57 -1.36 -16.21 0.67
CA ILE A 57 -0.26 -16.83 1.39
C ILE A 57 -0.19 -16.25 2.81
N PHE A 58 -0.09 -17.11 3.82
CA PHE A 58 0.09 -16.69 5.20
C PHE A 58 1.57 -16.72 5.60
N CYS A 59 2.00 -15.72 6.36
CA CYS A 59 3.39 -15.57 6.78
C CYS A 59 3.51 -15.56 8.31
N GLY A 60 4.71 -15.90 8.82
CA GLY A 60 5.04 -15.79 10.25
C GLY A 60 4.13 -16.62 11.16
N ALA A 61 3.57 -15.98 12.20
CA ALA A 61 2.70 -16.65 13.18
C ALA A 61 1.44 -17.30 12.58
N LEU A 62 1.04 -16.90 11.36
CA LEU A 62 -0.12 -17.43 10.66
C LEU A 62 0.22 -18.53 9.65
N SER A 63 1.48 -18.97 9.55
CA SER A 63 1.90 -19.99 8.58
C SER A 63 1.12 -21.31 8.68
N HIS A 64 0.59 -21.64 9.87
CA HIS A 64 -0.28 -22.80 10.10
C HIS A 64 -1.65 -22.74 9.40
N LYS A 65 -2.03 -21.59 8.81
CA LYS A 65 -3.29 -21.41 8.07
C LYS A 65 -3.15 -21.64 6.56
N GLN A 66 -1.98 -22.08 6.12
CA GLN A 66 -1.68 -22.32 4.71
C GLN A 66 -2.26 -23.65 4.22
#